data_AF-A0A1G8MSE5-F1
#
_entry.id   AF-A0A1G8MSE5-F1
#
_cell.length_a   1.000
_cell.length_b   1.000
_cell.length_c   1.000
_cell.angle_alpha   90.00
_cell.angle_beta   90.00
_cell.angle_gamma   90.00
#
_symmetry.space_group_name_H-M   'P 1'
#
loop_
_entity.id
_entity.type
_entity.pdbx_description
1 polymer ?
#
loop_
_entity_poly.entity_id
_entity_poly.type
_entity_poly.pdbx_seq_one_letter_code
_entity_poly.pdbx_strand_id
1 'polypeptide(L)'
;MPRKMEIEYPDTLPDLLQESPEEFEREAKLAMAVKLFELKRISSGMAAEMVGMDRAAFLLELHRYGVEMINMDPEELASDVENA
;
A
#
# COMPACT_ATOMS: atom_id res chain seq x y z
N MET A 1 16.97 -8.86 0.30
CA MET A 1 17.69 -7.58 0.34
C MET A 1 16.72 -6.48 -0.06
N PRO A 2 16.59 -5.37 0.70
CA PRO A 2 15.72 -4.27 0.32
C PRO A 2 16.23 -3.59 -0.95
N ARG A 3 15.31 -3.09 -1.79
CA ARG A 3 15.58 -2.31 -2.99
C ARG A 3 15.09 -0.88 -2.77
N LYS A 4 15.78 0.10 -3.35
CA LYS A 4 15.39 1.52 -3.33
C LYS A 4 15.04 1.97 -4.74
N MET A 5 14.09 2.90 -4.82
CA MET A 5 13.67 3.59 -6.03
C MET A 5 13.74 5.09 -5.73
N GLU A 6 14.31 5.87 -6.65
CA GLU A 6 14.32 7.33 -6.59
C GLU A 6 13.29 7.84 -7.60
N ILE A 7 12.44 8.77 -7.17
CA ILE A 7 11.40 9.37 -8.00
C ILE A 7 11.63 10.89 -7.97
N GLU A 8 11.83 11.49 -9.13
CA GLU A 8 11.85 12.95 -9.25
C GLU A 8 10.41 13.49 -9.26
N TYR A 9 10.13 14.48 -8.42
CA TYR A 9 8.88 15.21 -8.37
C TYR A 9 9.15 16.69 -8.06
N PRO A 10 8.25 17.62 -8.42
CA PRO A 10 8.40 19.02 -8.06
C PRO A 10 8.54 19.18 -6.55
N ASP A 11 9.55 19.92 -6.10
CA ASP A 11 9.77 20.23 -4.67
C ASP A 11 8.55 20.88 -3.99
N THR A 12 7.75 21.59 -4.77
CA THR A 12 6.47 22.20 -4.36
C THR A 12 5.31 21.21 -4.16
N LEU A 13 5.44 19.95 -4.58
CA LEU A 13 4.33 18.99 -4.53
C LEU A 13 3.87 18.67 -3.08
N PRO A 14 4.76 18.35 -2.12
CA PRO A 14 4.35 18.17 -0.72
C PRO A 14 3.66 19.42 -0.15
N ASP A 15 4.20 20.61 -0.44
CA ASP A 15 3.61 21.88 0.00
C ASP A 15 2.19 22.10 -0.57
N LEU A 16 1.98 21.78 -1.84
CA LEU A 16 0.66 21.85 -2.50
C LEU A 16 -0.35 20.88 -1.86
N LEU A 17 0.13 19.74 -1.37
CA LEU A 17 -0.67 18.73 -0.67
C LEU A 17 -0.84 19.03 0.82
N GLN A 18 -0.18 20.07 1.34
CA GLN A 18 -0.14 20.42 2.76
C GLN A 18 0.50 19.32 3.63
N GLU A 19 1.51 18.65 3.09
CA GLU A 19 2.23 17.54 3.73
C GLU A 19 3.70 17.89 3.95
N SER A 20 4.29 17.34 5.01
CA SER A 20 5.75 17.27 5.11
C SER A 20 6.32 16.32 4.05
N PRO A 21 7.59 16.46 3.65
CA PRO A 21 8.24 15.50 2.75
C PRO A 21 8.10 14.05 3.22
N GLU A 22 8.23 13.81 4.53
CA GLU A 22 8.10 12.48 5.13
C GLU A 22 6.66 11.94 5.10
N GLU A 23 5.65 12.83 5.20
CA GLU A 23 4.24 12.49 5.02
C GLU A 23 3.96 12.07 3.58
N PHE A 24 4.39 12.90 2.62
CA PHE A 24 4.26 12.62 1.20
C PHE A 24 4.92 11.31 0.80
N GLU A 25 6.15 11.04 1.26
CA GLU A 25 6.85 9.78 0.96
C GLU A 25 6.09 8.56 1.50
N ARG A 26 5.52 8.65 2.71
CA ARG A 26 4.68 7.58 3.27
C ARG A 26 3.42 7.38 2.45
N GLU A 27 2.73 8.47 2.09
CA GLU A 27 1.51 8.41 1.29
C GLU A 27 1.78 7.83 -0.10
N ALA A 28 2.85 8.26 -0.78
CA ALA A 28 3.26 7.74 -2.07
C ALA A 28 3.57 6.23 -2.02
N LYS A 29 4.28 5.79 -0.97
CA LYS A 29 4.59 4.37 -0.76
C LYS A 29 3.32 3.55 -0.52
N LEU A 30 2.38 4.07 0.26
CA LEU A 30 1.09 3.43 0.53
C LEU A 30 0.23 3.37 -0.72
N ALA A 31 0.11 4.47 -1.48
CA ALA A 31 -0.62 4.53 -2.73
C ALA A 31 -0.11 3.48 -3.74
N MET A 32 1.21 3.29 -3.83
CA MET A 32 1.80 2.25 -4.68
C MET A 32 1.37 0.84 -4.22
N ALA A 33 1.39 0.56 -2.92
CA ALA A 33 0.97 -0.73 -2.37
C ALA A 33 -0.51 -1.02 -2.62
N VAL A 34 -1.34 -0.03 -2.34
CA VAL A 34 -2.78 -0.08 -2.58
C VAL A 34 -3.05 -0.35 -4.06
N LYS A 35 -2.37 0.36 -4.97
CA LYS A 35 -2.61 0.19 -6.41
C LYS A 35 -2.20 -1.19 -6.92
N LEU A 36 -1.09 -1.73 -6.43
CA LEU A 36 -0.65 -3.08 -6.80
C LEU A 36 -1.60 -4.17 -6.28
N PHE A 37 -2.12 -3.98 -5.06
CA PHE A 37 -3.14 -4.87 -4.49
C PHE A 37 -4.48 -4.77 -5.24
N GLU A 38 -4.98 -3.57 -5.50
CA GLU A 38 -6.22 -3.32 -6.27
C GLU A 38 -6.17 -3.97 -7.65
N LEU A 39 -4.99 -3.96 -8.30
CA LEU A 39 -4.73 -4.61 -9.58
C LEU A 39 -4.50 -6.13 -9.47
N LYS A 40 -4.67 -6.73 -8.29
CA LYS A 40 -4.43 -8.15 -7.98
C LYS A 40 -3.02 -8.65 -8.37
N ARG A 41 -2.01 -7.78 -8.29
CA ARG A 41 -0.61 -8.10 -8.66
C ARG A 41 0.21 -8.59 -7.47
N ILE A 42 -0.19 -8.24 -6.27
CA ILE A 42 0.42 -8.65 -5.00
C ILE A 42 -0.69 -8.94 -4.01
N SER A 43 -0.42 -9.82 -3.03
CA SER A 43 -1.37 -10.08 -1.96
C SER A 43 -1.39 -8.93 -0.94
N SER A 44 -2.44 -8.90 -0.12
CA SER A 44 -2.57 -7.99 1.02
C SER A 44 -1.40 -8.11 2.02
N GLY A 45 -0.88 -9.33 2.23
CA GLY A 45 0.31 -9.57 3.05
C GLY A 45 1.58 -8.95 2.45
N MET A 46 1.82 -9.14 1.15
CA MET A 46 2.96 -8.53 0.45
C MET A 46 2.87 -7.00 0.43
N ALA A 47 1.66 -6.46 0.24
CA ALA A 47 1.43 -5.02 0.25
C ALA A 47 1.73 -4.41 1.63
N ALA A 48 1.28 -5.06 2.71
CA ALA A 48 1.52 -4.66 4.09
C ALA A 48 3.02 -4.72 4.46
N GLU A 49 3.72 -5.80 4.08
CA GLU A 49 5.16 -5.92 4.26
C GLU A 49 5.91 -4.81 3.52
N MET A 50 5.50 -4.50 2.29
CA MET A 50 6.13 -3.45 1.48
C MET A 50 6.08 -2.10 2.17
N VAL A 51 4.95 -1.73 2.77
CA VAL A 51 4.78 -0.45 3.49
C VAL A 51 5.28 -0.49 4.93
N GLY A 52 5.52 -1.68 5.49
CA GLY A 52 6.05 -1.88 6.84
C GLY A 52 4.97 -1.77 7.93
N MET A 53 3.76 -2.24 7.65
CA MET A 53 2.65 -2.23 8.62
C MET A 53 2.01 -3.62 8.74
N ASP A 54 1.17 -3.80 9.77
CA ASP A 54 0.38 -5.02 9.93
C ASP A 54 -0.64 -5.20 8.79
N ARG A 55 -0.94 -6.44 8.43
CA ARG A 55 -1.88 -6.75 7.34
C ARG A 55 -3.28 -6.20 7.60
N ALA A 56 -3.79 -6.30 8.83
CA ALA A 56 -5.11 -5.75 9.16
C ALA A 56 -5.09 -4.22 9.08
N ALA A 57 -4.00 -3.56 9.50
CA ALA A 57 -3.83 -2.12 9.34
C ALA A 57 -3.83 -1.71 7.86
N PHE A 58 -3.13 -2.44 6.98
CA PHE A 58 -3.14 -2.19 5.54
C PHE A 58 -4.55 -2.34 4.94
N LEU A 59 -5.26 -3.42 5.28
CA LEU A 59 -6.62 -3.64 4.81
C LEU A 59 -7.57 -2.53 5.28
N LEU A 60 -7.36 -1.98 6.49
CA LEU A 60 -8.08 -0.82 6.95
C LEU A 60 -7.75 0.41 6.11
N GLU A 61 -6.50 0.69 5.75
CA GLU A 61 -6.12 1.86 4.94
C GLU A 61 -6.78 1.90 3.54
N LEU A 62 -7.21 0.77 2.98
CA LEU A 62 -7.84 0.68 1.65
C LEU A 62 -9.03 1.64 1.48
N HIS A 63 -9.79 1.89 2.56
CA HIS A 63 -10.94 2.80 2.50
C HIS A 63 -10.55 4.23 2.12
N ARG A 64 -9.37 4.70 2.53
CA ARG A 64 -8.88 6.05 2.22
C ARG A 64 -8.60 6.25 0.73
N TYR A 65 -8.35 5.16 0.02
CA TYR A 65 -8.07 5.13 -1.41
C TYR A 65 -9.28 4.69 -2.25
N GLY A 66 -10.45 4.50 -1.64
CA GLY A 66 -11.66 4.05 -2.34
C GLY A 66 -11.57 2.61 -2.85
N VAL A 67 -10.68 1.79 -2.28
CA VAL A 67 -10.54 0.38 -2.66
C VAL A 67 -11.36 -0.49 -1.71
N GLU A 68 -12.22 -1.34 -2.28
CA GLU A 68 -13.04 -2.25 -1.48
C GLU A 68 -12.19 -3.36 -0.85
N MET A 69 -12.32 -3.53 0.48
CA MET A 69 -11.64 -4.59 1.23
C MET A 69 -12.07 -6.01 0.78
N ILE A 70 -13.29 -6.15 0.24
CA ILE A 70 -13.93 -7.44 -0.10
C ILE A 70 -13.58 -7.87 -1.55
N ASN A 71 -12.59 -7.26 -2.19
CA ASN A 71 -12.09 -7.73 -3.49
C ASN A 71 -10.96 -8.79 -3.37
N MET A 72 -10.81 -9.41 -2.19
CA MET A 72 -9.93 -10.57 -1.99
C MET A 72 -10.49 -11.77 -2.77
N ASP A 73 -9.65 -12.31 -3.65
CA ASP A 73 -9.94 -13.54 -4.36
C ASP A 73 -10.08 -14.69 -3.34
N PRO A 74 -11.08 -15.58 -3.44
CA PRO A 74 -11.20 -16.76 -2.57
C PRO A 74 -9.89 -17.56 -2.41
N GLU A 75 -9.05 -17.57 -3.44
CA GLU A 75 -7.75 -18.24 -3.47
C GLU A 75 -6.72 -17.55 -2.55
N GLU A 76 -6.76 -16.22 -2.43
CA GLU A 76 -5.90 -15.44 -1.54
C GLU A 76 -6.30 -15.66 -0.07
N LEU A 77 -7.61 -15.72 0.19
CA LEU A 77 -8.14 -16.02 1.53
C LEU A 77 -7.72 -17.42 2.00
N ALA A 78 -7.75 -18.42 1.10
CA ALA A 78 -7.33 -19.79 1.42
C ALA A 78 -5.81 -19.85 1.74
N SER A 79 -4.99 -19.20 0.92
CA SER A 79 -3.55 -19.02 1.17
C SER A 79 -3.27 -18.36 2.52
N ASP A 80 -4.04 -17.33 2.88
CA ASP A 80 -3.82 -16.58 4.11
C ASP A 80 -4.26 -17.35 5.37
N VAL A 81 -5.19 -18.31 5.26
CA VAL A 81 -5.58 -19.22 6.35
C VAL A 81 -4.55 -20.33 6.53
N GLU A 82 -3.94 -20.82 5.46
CA GLU A 82 -2.92 -21.88 5.53
C GLU A 82 -1.57 -21.39 6.07
N ASN A 83 -1.27 -20.09 5.94
CA ASN A 83 -0.02 -19.47 6.37
C ASN A 83 -0.11 -18.70 7.70
N ALA A 84 -1.21 -18.86 8.46
CA ALA A 84 -1.45 -18.24 9.77
C ALA A 84 -0.93 -19.06 10.96
#